data_AF-A0A4R8F0G3-F1
#
_entry.id   AF-A0A4R8F0G3-F1
#
_cell.length_a   1.000
_cell.length_b   1.000
_cell.length_c   1.000
_cell.angle_alpha   90.00
_cell.angle_beta   90.00
_cell.angle_gamma   90.00
#
_symmetry.space_group_name_H-M   'P 1'
#
loop_
_entity.id
_entity.type
_entity.pdbx_description
1 polymer ?
#
loop_
_entity_poly.entity_id
_entity_poly.type
_entity_poly.pdbx_seq_one_letter_code
_entity_poly.pdbx_strand_id
1 'polypeptide(L)' 'MTLNDIQDMIRRYTEAEMAILQGKSIVFNGQQMTMENLSEIRKGRQEWERKLATANATNSGRSGFKLARFSR' A
#
# COMPACT_ATOMS: atom_id res chain seq x y z
N MET A 1 4.89 1.04 11.05
CA MET A 1 4.07 1.44 9.89
C MET A 1 2.66 0.95 10.14
N THR A 2 1.71 1.87 10.24
CA THR A 2 0.31 1.55 10.51
C THR A 2 -0.45 1.32 9.21
N LEU A 3 -1.62 0.68 9.28
CA LEU A 3 -2.49 0.49 8.10
C LEU A 3 -2.86 1.81 7.42
N ASN A 4 -2.98 2.89 8.21
CA ASN A 4 -3.28 4.23 7.71
C ASN A 4 -2.12 4.79 6.86
N ASP A 5 -0.87 4.55 7.25
CA ASP A 5 0.31 4.98 6.46
C ASP A 5 0.33 4.30 5.08
N ILE A 6 -0.08 3.03 5.02
CA ILE A 6 -0.12 2.27 3.76
C ILE A 6 -1.24 2.81 2.85
N GLN A 7 -2.41 3.12 3.42
CA GLN A 7 -3.51 3.72 2.65
C GLN A 7 -3.17 5.12 2.14
N ASP A 8 -2.50 5.94 2.94
CA ASP A 8 -2.03 7.27 2.51
C ASP A 8 -1.07 7.17 1.33
N MET A 9 -0.13 6.21 1.39
CA MET A 9 0.77 5.91 0.27
C MET A 9 0.00 5.51 -0.99
N ILE A 10 -0.93 4.55 -0.90
CA ILE A 10 -1.73 4.12 -2.05
C ILE A 10 -2.47 5.31 -2.68
N ARG A 11 -3.06 6.17 -1.85
CA ARG A 11 -3.74 7.38 -2.32
C ARG A 11 -2.79 8.32 -3.08
N ARG A 12 -1.61 8.59 -2.52
CA ARG A 12 -0.57 9.40 -3.18
C ARG A 12 -0.15 8.82 -4.53
N TYR A 13 0.03 7.49 -4.63
CA TYR A 13 0.32 6.82 -5.91
C TYR A 13 -0.84 6.90 -6.92
N THR A 14 -2.07 7.06 -6.44
CA THR A 14 -3.27 7.18 -7.29
C THR A 14 -3.43 8.59 -7.83
N GLU A 15 -3.24 9.59 -6.98
CA GLU A 15 -3.20 11.01 -7.39
C GLU A 15 -2.04 11.28 -8.36
N ALA A 16 -0.89 10.66 -8.09
CA ALA A 16 0.27 10.65 -8.99
C ALA A 16 -0.07 10.11 -10.39
N GLU A 17 -0.72 8.94 -10.48
CA GLU A 17 -1.12 8.34 -11.75
C GLU A 17 -2.07 9.27 -12.52
N MET A 18 -3.06 9.87 -11.84
CA MET A 18 -3.98 10.82 -12.48
C MET A 18 -3.27 12.07 -13.00
N ALA A 19 -2.33 12.64 -12.24
CA ALA A 19 -1.57 13.82 -12.67
C ALA A 19 -0.70 13.52 -13.91
N ILE A 20 -0.07 12.35 -13.94
CA ILE A 20 0.73 11.90 -15.08
C ILE A 20 -0.15 11.64 -16.32
N LEU A 21 -1.33 11.04 -16.13
CA LEU A 21 -2.30 10.84 -17.21
C LEU A 21 -2.82 12.17 -17.78
N GLN A 22 -2.86 13.23 -16.96
CA GLN A 22 -3.15 14.60 -17.41
C GLN A 22 -1.96 15.28 -18.13
N GLY A 23 -0.83 14.59 -18.31
CA GLY A 23 0.38 15.12 -18.94
C GLY A 23 1.25 15.97 -18.00
N LYS A 24 1.01 15.94 -16.68
CA LYS A 24 1.83 16.68 -15.71
C LYS A 24 2.99 15.81 -15.21
N SER A 25 4.18 16.38 -15.13
CA SER A 25 5.29 15.76 -14.41
C SER A 25 5.11 16.00 -12.91
N ILE A 26 5.22 14.94 -12.12
CA ILE A 26 5.14 15.04 -10.65
C ILE A 26 6.49 14.68 -10.04
N VAL A 27 6.81 15.25 -8.88
CA VAL A 27 7.97 14.83 -8.11
C VAL A 27 7.47 13.87 -7.04
N PHE A 28 7.74 12.58 -7.21
CA PHE A 28 7.37 11.53 -6.29
C PHE A 28 8.63 10.95 -5.66
N ASN A 29 8.68 10.91 -4.31
CA ASN A 29 9.85 10.44 -3.56
C ASN A 29 11.17 11.16 -3.92
N GLY A 30 11.10 12.45 -4.28
CA GLY A 30 12.25 13.25 -4.70
C GLY A 30 12.72 13.01 -6.14
N GLN A 31 12.09 12.10 -6.88
CA GLN A 31 12.36 11.84 -8.29
C GLN A 31 11.21 12.37 -9.16
N GLN A 32 11.55 12.94 -10.32
CA GLN A 32 10.54 13.36 -11.28
C GLN A 32 10.00 12.12 -11.99
N MET A 33 8.70 11.88 -11.86
CA MET A 33 7.98 10.82 -12.54
C MET A 33 7.15 11.41 -13.69
N THR A 34 7.23 10.75 -14.85
CA THR A 34 6.51 11.10 -16.08
C THR A 34 5.73 9.88 -16.59
N MET A 35 5.10 9.98 -17.78
CA MET A 35 4.36 8.86 -18.37
C MET A 35 5.21 7.61 -18.56
N GLU A 36 6.53 7.74 -18.74
CA GLU A 36 7.44 6.59 -18.85
C GLU A 36 7.47 5.75 -17.56
N ASN A 37 7.28 6.39 -16.40
CA ASN A 37 7.24 5.71 -15.10
C ASN A 37 5.84 5.22 -14.71
N LEU A 38 4.81 5.38 -15.56
CA LEU A 38 3.44 4.94 -15.25
C LEU A 38 3.41 3.43 -14.93
N SER A 39 4.22 2.66 -15.65
CA SER A 39 4.44 1.23 -15.43
C SER A 39 4.98 0.92 -14.04
N GLU A 40 5.94 1.72 -13.56
CA GLU A 40 6.54 1.58 -12.23
C GLU A 40 5.58 2.02 -11.12
N ILE A 41 4.83 3.10 -11.33
CA ILE A 41 3.80 3.59 -10.39
C ILE A 41 2.73 2.53 -10.18
N ARG A 42 2.26 1.87 -11.25
CA ARG A 42 1.33 0.74 -11.16
C ARG A 42 1.91 -0.43 -10.38
N LYS A 43 3.17 -0.80 -10.65
CA LYS A 43 3.86 -1.86 -9.90
C LYS A 43 3.99 -1.49 -8.42
N GLY A 44 4.37 -0.26 -8.11
CA GLY A 44 4.44 0.25 -6.74
C GLY A 44 3.10 0.16 -6.02
N ARG A 45 1.99 0.54 -6.68
CA ARG A 45 0.65 0.42 -6.11
C ARG A 45 0.29 -1.03 -5.79
N GLN A 46 0.51 -1.95 -6.73
CA GLN A 46 0.26 -3.38 -6.49
C GLN A 46 1.10 -3.94 -5.34
N GLU A 47 2.33 -3.46 -5.20
CA GLU A 47 3.20 -3.87 -4.10
C GLU A 47 2.69 -3.35 -2.75
N TRP A 48 2.22 -2.10 -2.71
CA TRP A 48 1.59 -1.53 -1.52
C TRP A 48 0.24 -2.18 -1.18
N GLU A 49 -0.58 -2.52 -2.17
CA GLU A 49 -1.81 -3.31 -1.97
C GLU A 49 -1.50 -4.70 -1.43
N ARG A 50 -0.46 -5.36 -1.96
CA ARG A 50 -0.01 -6.66 -1.43
C ARG A 50 0.45 -6.53 0.02
N LYS A 51 1.21 -5.47 0.36
CA LYS A 51 1.62 -5.16 1.74
C LYS A 51 0.42 -4.84 2.63
N LEU A 52 -0.59 -4.16 2.12
CA LEU A 52 -1.84 -3.88 2.86
C LEU A 52 -2.61 -5.17 3.13
N ALA A 53 -2.72 -6.06 2.14
CA ALA A 53 -3.37 -7.36 2.30
C ALA A 53 -2.66 -8.23 3.35
N THR A 54 -1.32 -8.28 3.34
CA THR A 54 -0.56 -9.02 4.36
C THR A 54 -0.61 -8.36 5.74
N ALA A 55 -0.58 -7.02 5.81
CA ALA A 55 -0.76 -6.29 7.06
C ALA A 55 -2.16 -6.50 7.66
N ASN A 56 -3.21 -6.51 6.84
CA ASN A 56 -4.56 -6.83 7.28
C ASN A 56 -4.69 -8.30 7.71
N ALA A 57 -4.11 -9.23 6.96
CA ALA A 57 -4.13 -10.66 7.31
C ALA A 57 -3.37 -10.97 8.61
N THR A 58 -2.27 -10.27 8.89
CA THR A 58 -1.55 -10.40 10.16
C THR A 58 -2.29 -9.75 11.32
N ASN A 59 -3.06 -8.68 11.06
CA ASN A 59 -3.91 -8.05 12.07
C ASN A 59 -5.16 -8.90 12.38
N SER A 60 -5.75 -9.57 11.37
CA SER A 60 -6.91 -10.47 11.55
C SER A 60 -6.52 -11.87 12.04
N GLY A 61 -5.32 -12.37 11.70
CA GLY A 61 -4.82 -13.70 12.05
C GLY A 61 -4.27 -13.86 13.46
N ARG A 62 -4.21 -12.78 14.27
CA ARG A 62 -3.75 -12.84 15.67
C ARG A 62 -4.82 -13.26 16.68
N SER A 63 -6.00 -13.68 16.23
CA SER A 63 -7.03 -14.30 17.07
C SER A 63 -7.12 -15.82 16.80
N GLY A 64 -6.05 -16.58 17.08
CA GLY A 64 -6.00 -18.01 16.73
C GLY A 64 -5.51 -18.97 17.82
N PHE A 65 -4.80 -18.52 18.84
CA PHE A 65 -4.37 -19.41 19.92
C PHE A 65 -5.43 -19.45 21.02
N LYS A 66 -6.33 -20.43 20.94
CA LYS A 66 -7.24 -20.78 22.03
C LYS A 66 -6.41 -21.47 23.12
N LEU A 67 -6.16 -20.77 24.24
CA LEU A 67 -5.60 -21.39 25.44
C LEU A 67 -6.60 -22.44 25.95
N ALA A 68 -6.23 -23.71 25.90
CA ALA A 68 -7.03 -24.76 26.51
C ALA A 68 -7.03 -24.56 28.04
N ARG A 69 -8.21 -24.40 28.63
CA ARG A 69 -8.39 -24.30 30.08
C ARG A 69 -8.80 -25.66 30.58
N PHE A 70 -7.94 -26.30 31.37
CA PHE A 70 -8.27 -27.50 32.12
C PHE A 70 -8.80 -27.05 33.50
N SER A 71 -10.09 -27.29 33.75
CA SER A 71 -10.66 -27.20 35.10
C SER A 71 -10.43 -28.52 35.84
N ARG A 72 -10.16 -28.41 37.14
CA ARG A 72 -9.81 -29.50 38.07
C ARG A 72 -10.98 -30.43 38.37
#